data_AF-A0A2E4IY18-F1
#
_entry.id   AF-A0A2E4IY18-F1
#
_cell.length_a   1.000
_cell.length_b   1.000
_cell.length_c   1.000
_cell.angle_alpha   90.00
_cell.angle_beta   90.00
_cell.angle_gamma   90.00
#
_symmetry.space_group_name_H-M   'P 1'
#
loop_
_entity.id
_entity.type
_entity.pdbx_description
1 polymer ?
#
loop_
_entity_poly.entity_id
_entity_poly.type
_entity_poly.pdbx_seq_one_letter_code
_entity_poly.pdbx_strand_id
1 'polypeptide(L)'
;MSEGGGAMGGFGGGGGGFVPNDELGEPTSRLVRAPADVDALDYAGGEDEPCFACRFAKRKDESADPFNGGEVSDAYDDMMRLVEENYGKGVSNPELVGLVHAYYEREIRPLGNFPEWTRRSIARHFLVHVNDEDVLMQEATAMLYSQLQSVRNKTWIENAADGTIEPHHKNIILMEKLIRGLGDHLTKKKNRKNN
;
A
#
# COMPACT_ATOMS: atom_id res chain seq x y z
N MET A 1 -30.35 27.64 60.78
CA MET A 1 -30.05 26.47 59.92
C MET A 1 -31.28 26.21 59.08
N SER A 2 -31.16 26.44 57.77
CA SER A 2 -31.77 25.70 56.66
C SER A 2 -31.57 26.53 55.40
N GLU A 3 -30.64 26.07 54.58
CA GLU A 3 -30.25 26.58 53.28
C GLU A 3 -31.26 26.20 52.18
N GLY A 4 -31.14 26.85 51.02
CA GLY A 4 -31.77 26.46 49.75
C GLY A 4 -32.45 27.66 49.08
N GLY A 5 -31.88 28.38 48.13
CA GLY A 5 -31.05 27.92 47.00
C GLY A 5 -31.94 27.72 45.77
N GLY A 6 -32.51 28.81 45.22
CA GLY A 6 -33.42 28.78 44.07
C GLY A 6 -32.76 29.26 42.78
N ALA A 7 -32.33 28.27 41.97
CA ALA A 7 -32.21 28.22 40.51
C ALA A 7 -31.75 29.46 39.70
N MET A 8 -30.49 29.40 39.22
CA MET A 8 -30.08 29.98 37.95
C MET A 8 -30.64 29.14 36.78
N GLY A 9 -31.47 29.73 35.94
CA GLY A 9 -31.84 29.18 34.63
C GLY A 9 -30.81 29.56 33.57
N GLY A 10 -29.81 28.70 33.37
CA GLY A 10 -28.86 28.80 32.26
C GLY A 10 -29.38 28.04 31.04
N PHE A 11 -29.65 28.78 29.96
CA PHE A 11 -29.87 28.25 28.62
C PHE A 11 -28.59 27.59 28.08
N GLY A 12 -28.62 26.28 27.86
CA GLY A 12 -27.57 25.53 27.18
C GLY A 12 -28.16 24.68 26.06
N GLY A 13 -28.37 25.29 24.90
CA GLY A 13 -28.86 24.60 23.71
C GLY A 13 -27.72 24.12 22.81
N GLY A 14 -27.81 22.85 22.37
CA GLY A 14 -27.35 22.45 21.04
C GLY A 14 -25.99 21.74 20.93
N GLY A 15 -25.69 20.79 21.80
CA GLY A 15 -24.65 19.79 21.53
C GLY A 15 -25.17 18.72 20.57
N GLY A 16 -25.02 18.94 19.26
CA GLY A 16 -25.19 17.89 18.25
C GLY A 16 -24.08 16.85 18.38
N GLY A 17 -24.26 15.92 19.32
CA GLY A 17 -23.35 14.80 19.54
C GLY A 17 -23.42 13.79 18.41
N PHE A 18 -22.26 13.28 18.02
CA PHE A 18 -22.13 12.11 17.15
C PHE A 18 -22.92 10.95 17.76
N VAL A 19 -23.93 10.44 17.03
CA VAL A 19 -24.70 9.25 17.41
C VAL A 19 -23.89 8.03 16.97
N PRO A 20 -23.41 7.17 17.89
CA PRO A 20 -22.70 5.96 17.53
C PRO A 20 -23.57 5.03 16.69
N ASN A 21 -22.98 4.32 15.73
CA ASN A 21 -23.70 3.38 14.86
C ASN A 21 -24.50 2.32 15.63
N ASP A 22 -24.09 1.99 16.86
CA ASP A 22 -24.73 1.03 17.74
C ASP A 22 -26.15 1.46 18.15
N GLU A 23 -26.44 2.77 18.16
CA GLU A 23 -27.76 3.34 18.48
C GLU A 23 -28.71 3.41 17.27
N LEU A 24 -28.19 3.19 16.05
CA LEU A 24 -28.97 3.23 14.80
C LEU A 24 -29.58 1.87 14.42
N GLY A 25 -29.30 0.81 15.18
CA GLY A 25 -29.90 -0.51 14.98
C GLY A 25 -29.58 -1.20 13.65
N GLU A 26 -28.70 -0.62 12.83
CA GLU A 26 -28.25 -1.25 11.60
C GLU A 26 -27.17 -2.29 11.93
N PRO A 27 -27.28 -3.54 11.42
CA PRO A 27 -26.23 -4.53 11.59
C PRO A 27 -24.97 -3.95 10.97
N THR A 28 -23.98 -3.67 11.81
CA THR A 28 -22.67 -3.16 11.39
C THR A 28 -22.13 -4.15 10.37
N SER A 29 -22.15 -3.77 9.10
CA SER A 29 -21.62 -4.57 8.02
C SER A 29 -20.18 -4.90 8.40
N ARG A 30 -19.88 -6.18 8.63
CA ARG A 30 -18.52 -6.61 8.96
C ARG A 30 -17.64 -6.09 7.84
N LEU A 31 -16.73 -5.18 8.18
CA LEU A 31 -15.73 -4.70 7.24
C LEU A 31 -14.89 -5.91 6.85
N VAL A 32 -15.13 -6.41 5.65
CA VAL A 32 -14.34 -7.45 5.00
C VAL A 32 -13.30 -6.76 4.14
N ARG A 33 -12.10 -7.33 4.09
CA ARG A 33 -11.01 -6.79 3.27
C ARG A 33 -11.34 -6.92 1.79
N ALA A 34 -10.77 -6.05 0.96
CA ALA A 34 -10.90 -6.23 -0.48
C ALA A 34 -10.18 -7.52 -0.88
N PRO A 35 -10.71 -8.31 -1.85
CA PRO A 35 -10.08 -9.55 -2.30
C PRO A 35 -8.63 -9.42 -2.79
N ALA A 36 -8.17 -8.19 -3.10
CA ALA A 36 -6.80 -7.89 -3.49
C ALA A 36 -5.83 -7.71 -2.30
N ASP A 37 -6.35 -7.48 -1.09
CA ASP A 37 -5.57 -7.17 0.12
C ASP A 37 -5.11 -8.45 0.85
N VAL A 38 -4.46 -9.35 0.12
CA VAL A 38 -3.88 -10.58 0.70
C VAL A 38 -2.80 -10.18 1.71
N ASP A 39 -2.90 -10.64 2.96
CA ASP A 39 -1.97 -10.24 4.01
C ASP A 39 -0.65 -10.99 3.83
N ALA A 40 0.48 -10.30 3.90
CA ALA A 40 1.77 -11.00 3.93
C ALA A 40 1.88 -11.94 5.15
N LEU A 41 1.10 -11.68 6.21
CA LEU A 41 0.97 -12.55 7.36
C LEU A 41 0.34 -13.92 7.02
N ASP A 42 -0.49 -14.01 5.98
CA ASP A 42 -1.05 -15.28 5.50
C ASP A 42 0.04 -16.22 4.95
N TYR A 43 1.20 -15.65 4.59
CA TYR A 43 2.39 -16.36 4.11
C TYR A 43 3.58 -16.27 5.07
N ALA A 44 3.45 -15.62 6.23
CA ALA A 44 4.54 -15.35 7.15
C ALA A 44 4.97 -16.57 7.99
N GLY A 45 4.18 -17.64 8.04
CA GLY A 45 4.62 -18.91 8.63
C GLY A 45 5.54 -19.69 7.69
N GLY A 46 6.49 -20.45 8.21
CA GLY A 46 7.15 -21.53 7.47
C GLY A 46 8.48 -21.17 6.82
N GLU A 47 9.49 -21.88 7.33
CA GLU A 47 10.83 -22.15 6.80
C GLU A 47 11.84 -20.97 6.78
N ASP A 48 12.92 -21.21 7.53
CA ASP A 48 14.17 -20.45 7.56
C ASP A 48 15.01 -20.65 6.28
N GLU A 49 14.45 -21.28 5.25
CA GLU A 49 15.17 -21.46 3.98
C GLU A 49 15.22 -20.14 3.19
N PRO A 50 16.41 -19.76 2.71
CA PRO A 50 16.57 -18.54 1.93
C PRO A 50 15.81 -18.66 0.60
N CYS A 51 14.89 -17.72 0.36
CA CYS A 51 14.14 -17.60 -0.89
C CYS A 51 15.07 -17.67 -2.11
N PHE A 52 14.70 -18.48 -3.11
CA PHE A 52 15.46 -18.65 -4.36
C PHE A 52 15.81 -17.30 -4.99
N ALA A 53 14.84 -16.42 -5.23
CA ALA A 53 15.07 -15.11 -5.85
C ALA A 53 15.99 -14.21 -5.02
N CYS A 54 15.83 -14.19 -3.69
CA CYS A 54 16.73 -13.44 -2.81
C CYS A 54 18.16 -13.98 -2.84
N ARG A 55 18.34 -15.30 -2.95
CA ARG A 55 19.65 -15.95 -3.06
C ARG A 55 20.27 -15.71 -4.43
N PHE A 56 19.47 -15.79 -5.49
CA PHE A 56 19.87 -15.54 -6.87
C PHE A 56 20.36 -14.10 -7.05
N ALA A 57 19.59 -13.12 -6.59
CA ALA A 57 19.95 -11.70 -6.65
C ALA A 57 21.22 -11.36 -5.88
N LYS A 58 21.45 -11.98 -4.70
CA LYS A 58 22.66 -11.75 -3.89
C LYS A 58 23.95 -12.34 -4.49
N ARG A 59 23.84 -13.33 -5.39
CA ARG A 59 25.00 -14.04 -5.96
C ARG A 59 25.36 -13.59 -7.38
N LYS A 60 24.60 -12.65 -7.96
CA LYS A 60 24.88 -12.07 -9.29
C LYS A 60 26.28 -11.41 -9.37
N ASP A 61 26.88 -11.07 -8.24
CA ASP A 61 28.23 -10.49 -8.15
C ASP A 61 29.39 -11.51 -8.10
N GLU A 62 29.11 -12.82 -7.95
CA GLU A 62 30.13 -13.87 -7.84
C GLU A 62 30.29 -14.67 -9.14
N SER A 63 31.27 -14.31 -9.96
CA SER A 63 31.49 -14.81 -11.33
C SER A 63 31.79 -16.32 -11.51
N ALA A 64 31.65 -17.14 -10.47
CA ALA A 64 32.01 -18.57 -10.49
C ALA A 64 30.89 -19.51 -10.01
N ASP A 65 29.69 -19.01 -9.69
CA ASP A 65 28.59 -19.86 -9.21
C ASP A 65 27.83 -20.49 -10.40
N PRO A 66 27.50 -21.80 -10.41
CA PRO A 66 26.55 -22.42 -11.36
C PRO A 66 25.18 -21.72 -11.47
N PHE A 67 24.87 -20.78 -10.58
CA PHE A 67 23.70 -19.90 -10.64
C PHE A 67 23.87 -18.68 -11.60
N ASN A 68 25.09 -18.40 -12.09
CA ASN A 68 25.40 -17.29 -13.01
C ASN A 68 25.59 -17.74 -14.47
N GLY A 69 25.01 -18.88 -14.86
CA GLY A 69 24.88 -19.23 -16.28
C GLY A 69 24.07 -18.16 -17.01
N GLY A 70 24.57 -17.63 -18.14
CA GLY A 70 23.91 -16.53 -18.88
C GLY A 70 22.44 -16.82 -19.16
N GLU A 71 22.11 -18.05 -19.54
CA GLU A 71 20.75 -18.51 -19.82
C GLU A 71 19.83 -18.46 -18.60
N VAL A 72 20.35 -18.74 -17.39
CA VAL A 72 19.57 -18.68 -16.14
C VAL A 72 19.31 -17.24 -15.74
N SER A 73 20.29 -16.35 -15.92
CA SER A 73 20.12 -14.92 -15.67
C SER A 73 19.09 -14.31 -16.63
N ASP A 74 19.14 -14.65 -17.91
CA ASP A 74 18.19 -14.18 -18.90
C ASP A 74 16.77 -14.68 -18.60
N ALA A 75 16.61 -15.96 -18.28
CA ALA A 75 15.32 -16.54 -17.89
C ALA A 75 14.77 -15.89 -16.60
N TYR A 76 15.63 -15.58 -15.63
CA TYR A 76 15.24 -14.88 -14.41
C TYR A 76 14.81 -13.44 -14.69
N ASP A 77 15.54 -12.71 -15.53
CA ASP A 77 15.19 -11.33 -15.89
C ASP A 77 13.84 -11.28 -16.65
N ASP A 78 13.56 -12.25 -17.51
CA ASP A 78 12.26 -12.37 -18.18
C ASP A 78 11.12 -12.73 -17.20
N MET A 79 11.39 -13.58 -16.22
CA MET A 79 10.44 -13.85 -15.13
C MET A 79 10.14 -12.59 -14.31
N MET A 80 11.14 -11.75 -14.05
CA MET A 80 10.95 -10.48 -13.35
C MET A 80 10.16 -9.47 -14.19
N ARG A 81 10.38 -9.40 -15.51
CA ARG A 81 9.53 -8.61 -16.40
C ARG A 81 8.07 -9.05 -16.36
N LEU A 82 7.81 -10.37 -16.36
CA LEU A 82 6.45 -10.91 -16.21
C LEU A 82 5.80 -10.40 -14.92
N VAL A 83 6.55 -10.35 -13.81
CA VAL A 83 6.05 -9.79 -12.56
C VAL A 83 5.72 -8.31 -12.71
N GLU A 84 6.63 -7.50 -13.22
CA GLU A 84 6.43 -6.05 -13.40
C GLU A 84 5.26 -5.70 -14.35
N GLU A 85 5.01 -6.52 -15.35
CA GLU A 85 3.94 -6.34 -16.32
C GLU A 85 2.56 -6.68 -15.78
N ASN A 86 2.47 -7.54 -14.75
CA ASN A 86 1.20 -8.06 -14.24
C ASN A 86 0.89 -7.61 -12.81
N TYR A 87 1.91 -7.29 -12.01
CA TYR A 87 1.75 -6.83 -10.63
C TYR A 87 0.95 -5.52 -10.56
N GLY A 88 -0.15 -5.52 -9.80
CA GLY A 88 -1.04 -4.36 -9.65
C GLY A 88 -1.80 -3.95 -10.91
N LYS A 89 -1.71 -4.72 -12.01
CA LYS A 89 -2.28 -4.39 -13.33
C LYS A 89 -3.47 -5.28 -13.71
N GLY A 90 -4.23 -5.74 -12.72
CA GLY A 90 -5.48 -6.49 -12.92
C GLY A 90 -5.36 -8.00 -12.76
N VAL A 91 -4.15 -8.54 -12.57
CA VAL A 91 -3.92 -9.94 -12.17
C VAL A 91 -3.89 -10.01 -10.65
N SER A 92 -4.62 -10.97 -10.05
CA SER A 92 -4.61 -11.14 -8.60
C SER A 92 -3.28 -11.72 -8.10
N ASN A 93 -2.89 -11.41 -6.87
CA ASN A 93 -1.64 -11.92 -6.28
C ASN A 93 -1.54 -13.47 -6.34
N PRO A 94 -2.59 -14.25 -6.05
CA PRO A 94 -2.52 -15.72 -6.19
C PRO A 94 -2.31 -16.19 -7.63
N GLU A 95 -2.93 -15.53 -8.62
CA GLU A 95 -2.76 -15.86 -10.04
C GLU A 95 -1.33 -15.53 -10.49
N LEU A 96 -0.80 -14.38 -10.09
CA LEU A 96 0.57 -13.97 -10.39
C LEU A 96 1.60 -14.95 -9.82
N VAL A 97 1.42 -15.39 -8.57
CA VAL A 97 2.24 -16.42 -7.93
C VAL A 97 2.18 -17.73 -8.73
N GLY A 98 1.00 -18.10 -9.23
CA GLY A 98 0.83 -19.27 -10.10
C GLY A 98 1.59 -19.16 -11.42
N LEU A 99 1.55 -18.00 -12.07
CA LEU A 99 2.27 -17.73 -13.32
C LEU A 99 3.79 -17.82 -13.12
N VAL A 100 4.30 -17.18 -12.07
CA VAL A 100 5.73 -17.19 -11.73
C VAL A 100 6.21 -18.61 -11.41
N HIS A 101 5.43 -19.36 -10.62
CA HIS A 101 5.77 -20.75 -10.32
C HIS A 101 5.82 -21.61 -11.58
N ALA A 102 4.85 -21.47 -12.48
CA ALA A 102 4.82 -22.22 -13.73
C ALA A 102 6.01 -21.87 -14.65
N TYR A 103 6.39 -20.58 -14.69
CA TYR A 103 7.56 -20.12 -15.43
C TYR A 103 8.85 -20.69 -14.83
N TYR A 104 9.03 -20.59 -13.51
CA TYR A 104 10.20 -21.12 -12.81
C TYR A 104 10.42 -22.61 -13.10
N GLU A 105 9.38 -23.42 -12.96
CA GLU A 105 9.44 -24.87 -13.20
C GLU A 105 9.78 -25.22 -14.67
N ARG A 106 9.37 -24.39 -15.62
CA ARG A 106 9.54 -24.65 -17.05
C ARG A 106 10.83 -24.10 -17.63
N GLU A 107 11.23 -22.89 -17.24
CA GLU A 107 12.30 -22.14 -17.90
C GLU A 107 13.57 -22.03 -17.04
N ILE A 108 13.48 -22.10 -15.72
CA ILE A 108 14.63 -21.86 -14.83
C ILE A 108 15.11 -23.16 -14.21
N ARG A 109 14.20 -23.94 -13.61
CA ARG A 109 14.52 -25.21 -12.94
C ARG A 109 15.21 -26.23 -13.84
N PRO A 110 14.91 -26.34 -15.16
CA PRO A 110 15.62 -27.29 -16.02
C PRO A 110 17.05 -26.87 -16.38
N LEU A 111 17.39 -25.59 -16.25
CA LEU A 111 18.71 -25.04 -16.63
C LEU A 111 19.81 -25.32 -15.59
N GLY A 112 19.44 -25.80 -14.40
CA GLY A 112 20.39 -26.13 -13.35
C GLY A 112 19.77 -27.03 -12.28
N ASN A 113 20.57 -27.54 -11.36
CA ASN A 113 20.05 -28.36 -10.25
C ASN A 113 19.48 -27.47 -9.12
N PHE A 114 18.53 -26.59 -9.48
CA PHE A 114 17.93 -25.63 -8.56
C PHE A 114 16.89 -26.33 -7.67
N PRO A 115 16.78 -25.92 -6.39
CA PRO A 115 15.75 -26.44 -5.49
C PRO A 115 14.36 -26.04 -5.99
N GLU A 116 13.33 -26.71 -5.49
CA GLU A 116 11.95 -26.29 -5.75
C GLU A 116 11.69 -24.89 -5.18
N TRP A 117 11.10 -23.99 -5.97
CA TRP A 117 10.68 -22.68 -5.47
C TRP A 117 9.17 -22.68 -5.24
N THR A 118 8.79 -22.98 -4.01
CA THR A 118 7.38 -23.17 -3.66
C THR A 118 6.54 -21.92 -3.90
N ARG A 119 5.26 -22.09 -4.27
CA ARG A 119 4.30 -20.96 -4.41
C ARG A 119 4.23 -20.08 -3.17
N ARG A 120 4.38 -20.68 -1.98
CA ARG A 120 4.43 -19.95 -0.70
C ARG A 120 5.67 -19.04 -0.63
N SER A 121 6.85 -19.57 -0.99
CA SER A 121 8.10 -18.80 -1.01
C SER A 121 8.07 -17.69 -2.08
N ILE A 122 7.44 -17.95 -3.23
CA ILE A 122 7.19 -16.94 -4.28
C ILE A 122 6.25 -15.84 -3.77
N ALA A 123 5.10 -16.20 -3.20
CA ALA A 123 4.16 -15.25 -2.61
C ALA A 123 4.84 -14.40 -1.53
N ARG A 124 5.63 -15.02 -0.67
CA ARG A 124 6.43 -14.32 0.34
C ARG A 124 7.44 -13.37 -0.31
N HIS A 125 8.17 -13.79 -1.35
CA HIS A 125 9.10 -12.91 -2.04
C HIS A 125 8.43 -11.63 -2.54
N PHE A 126 7.30 -11.75 -3.23
CA PHE A 126 6.57 -10.58 -3.73
C PHE A 126 5.93 -9.76 -2.62
N LEU A 127 5.19 -10.39 -1.71
CA LEU A 127 4.44 -9.68 -0.66
C LEU A 127 5.35 -9.09 0.43
N VAL A 128 6.56 -9.65 0.63
CA VAL A 128 7.57 -9.03 1.50
C VAL A 128 8.21 -7.81 0.81
N HIS A 129 8.30 -7.78 -0.53
CA HIS A 129 8.67 -6.56 -1.26
C HIS A 129 7.54 -5.50 -1.25
N VAL A 130 6.26 -5.90 -1.16
CA VAL A 130 5.14 -4.97 -0.93
C VAL A 130 5.21 -4.34 0.45
N ASN A 131 5.65 -5.10 1.45
CA ASN A 131 5.92 -4.61 2.79
C ASN A 131 7.32 -4.03 2.96
N ASP A 132 8.09 -3.90 1.87
CA ASP A 132 9.31 -3.11 1.90
C ASP A 132 8.90 -1.68 2.23
N GLU A 133 9.42 -1.18 3.33
CA GLU A 133 9.09 0.13 3.84
C GLU A 133 9.37 1.21 2.79
N ASP A 134 10.31 1.01 1.86
CA ASP A 134 10.59 1.94 0.77
C ASP A 134 9.52 1.93 -0.32
N VAL A 135 8.96 0.75 -0.63
CA VAL A 135 7.84 0.58 -1.56
C VAL A 135 6.58 1.19 -0.95
N LEU A 136 6.26 0.88 0.32
CA LEU A 136 5.15 1.48 1.05
C LEU A 136 5.27 3.02 1.11
N MET A 137 6.47 3.53 1.37
CA MET A 137 6.73 4.97 1.38
C MET A 137 6.54 5.59 -0.01
N GLN A 138 6.89 4.89 -1.08
CA GLN A 138 6.69 5.35 -2.46
C GLN A 138 5.20 5.35 -2.84
N GLU A 139 4.45 4.31 -2.52
CA GLU A 139 3.01 4.25 -2.74
C GLU A 139 2.25 5.31 -1.94
N ALA A 140 2.59 5.51 -0.67
CA ALA A 140 2.05 6.58 0.16
C ALA A 140 2.33 7.97 -0.44
N THR A 141 3.52 8.17 -1.01
CA THR A 141 3.85 9.41 -1.73
C THR A 141 2.93 9.61 -2.94
N ALA A 142 2.75 8.57 -3.77
CA ALA A 142 1.92 8.63 -4.97
C ALA A 142 0.45 8.91 -4.63
N MET A 143 -0.09 8.27 -3.58
CA MET A 143 -1.45 8.52 -3.10
C MET A 143 -1.65 9.96 -2.63
N LEU A 144 -0.73 10.49 -1.82
CA LEU A 144 -0.78 11.89 -1.36
C LEU A 144 -0.73 12.88 -2.53
N TYR A 145 0.13 12.64 -3.53
CA TYR A 145 0.16 13.45 -4.75
C TYR A 145 -1.16 13.40 -5.52
N SER A 146 -1.74 12.20 -5.68
CA SER A 146 -3.01 12.03 -6.38
C SER A 146 -4.16 12.78 -5.68
N GLN A 147 -4.24 12.67 -4.35
CA GLN A 147 -5.19 13.43 -3.54
C GLN A 147 -5.01 14.94 -3.70
N LEU A 148 -3.77 15.41 -3.68
CA LEU A 148 -3.44 16.83 -3.85
C LEU A 148 -3.85 17.35 -5.24
N GLN A 149 -3.60 16.60 -6.32
CA GLN A 149 -4.04 16.99 -7.66
C GLN A 149 -5.58 16.98 -7.78
N SER A 150 -6.24 15.97 -7.21
CA SER A 150 -7.70 15.88 -7.18
C SER A 150 -8.34 17.09 -6.48
N VAL A 151 -7.77 17.51 -5.34
CA VAL A 151 -8.25 18.70 -4.60
C VAL A 151 -7.90 19.99 -5.35
N ARG A 152 -6.70 20.09 -5.93
CA ARG A 152 -6.27 21.25 -6.74
C ARG A 152 -7.25 21.55 -7.87
N ASN A 153 -7.79 20.53 -8.52
CA ASN A 153 -8.77 20.68 -9.59
C ASN A 153 -10.16 21.16 -9.10
N LYS A 154 -10.37 21.23 -7.77
CA LYS A 154 -11.62 21.60 -7.12
C LYS A 154 -11.48 22.81 -6.19
N THR A 155 -10.37 23.56 -6.30
CA THR A 155 -10.14 24.76 -5.46
C THR A 155 -10.92 25.98 -5.91
N TRP A 156 -11.51 25.94 -7.10
CA TRP A 156 -12.36 26.99 -7.64
C TRP A 156 -13.76 26.44 -7.86
N ILE A 157 -14.77 27.21 -7.49
CA ILE A 157 -16.17 26.90 -7.74
C ILE A 157 -16.86 28.09 -8.40
N GLU A 158 -17.89 27.79 -9.16
CA GLU A 158 -18.80 28.80 -9.69
C GLU A 158 -19.95 28.97 -8.69
N ASN A 159 -20.17 30.20 -8.25
CA ASN A 159 -21.25 30.55 -7.36
C ASN A 159 -22.58 30.46 -8.13
N ALA A 160 -23.49 29.61 -7.65
CA ALA A 160 -24.75 29.32 -8.32
C ALA A 160 -25.71 30.53 -8.39
N ALA A 161 -25.49 31.58 -7.58
CA ALA A 161 -26.36 32.74 -7.53
C ALA A 161 -26.02 33.80 -8.60
N ASP A 162 -24.75 33.95 -8.95
CA ASP A 162 -24.26 35.06 -9.79
C ASP A 162 -23.24 34.63 -10.87
N GLY A 163 -22.91 33.33 -10.93
CA GLY A 163 -21.92 32.79 -11.88
C GLY A 163 -20.48 33.22 -11.59
N THR A 164 -20.22 33.83 -10.44
CA THR A 164 -18.86 34.28 -10.10
C THR A 164 -17.97 33.10 -9.75
N ILE A 165 -16.74 33.12 -10.27
CA ILE A 165 -15.74 32.09 -9.94
C ILE A 165 -15.04 32.52 -8.66
N GLU A 166 -15.18 31.73 -7.61
CA GLU A 166 -14.60 32.00 -6.29
C GLU A 166 -13.80 30.82 -5.73
N PRO A 167 -12.81 31.08 -4.87
CA PRO A 167 -12.03 30.04 -4.23
C PRO A 167 -12.86 29.23 -3.21
N HIS A 168 -12.87 27.90 -3.36
CA HIS A 168 -13.51 27.00 -2.40
C HIS A 168 -12.65 26.84 -1.14
N HIS A 169 -12.94 27.63 -0.12
CA HIS A 169 -12.13 27.74 1.10
C HIS A 169 -11.80 26.40 1.78
N LYS A 170 -12.77 25.47 1.90
CA LYS A 170 -12.49 24.16 2.54
C LYS A 170 -11.51 23.29 1.74
N ASN A 171 -11.54 23.36 0.41
CA ASN A 171 -10.64 22.59 -0.46
C ASN A 171 -9.24 23.19 -0.42
N ILE A 172 -9.12 24.51 -0.29
CA ILE A 172 -7.84 25.18 -0.07
C ILE A 172 -7.22 24.76 1.27
N ILE A 173 -7.99 24.74 2.36
CA ILE A 173 -7.50 24.26 3.66
C ILE A 173 -7.09 22.78 3.59
N LEU A 174 -7.90 21.94 2.93
CA LEU A 174 -7.57 20.52 2.75
C LEU A 174 -6.29 20.34 1.93
N MET A 175 -6.12 21.11 0.86
CA MET A 175 -4.91 21.12 0.04
C MET A 175 -3.68 21.53 0.87
N GLU A 176 -3.80 22.55 1.71
CA GLU A 176 -2.71 22.97 2.60
C GLU A 176 -2.30 21.84 3.57
N LYS A 177 -3.27 21.14 4.16
CA LYS A 177 -3.00 19.98 5.03
C LYS A 177 -2.29 18.85 4.28
N LEU A 178 -2.71 18.55 3.04
CA LEU A 178 -2.07 17.53 2.20
C LEU A 178 -0.65 17.94 1.80
N ILE A 179 -0.41 19.22 1.47
CA ILE A 179 0.93 19.76 1.16
C ILE A 179 1.86 19.59 2.37
N ARG A 180 1.40 19.96 3.57
CA ARG A 180 2.20 19.80 4.80
C ARG A 180 2.50 18.33 5.07
N GLY A 181 1.48 17.46 4.99
CA GLY A 181 1.65 16.01 5.17
C GLY A 181 2.65 15.39 4.17
N LEU A 182 2.62 15.83 2.91
CA LEU A 182 3.59 15.42 1.90
C LEU A 182 5.02 15.91 2.23
N GLY A 183 5.16 17.15 2.69
CA GLY A 183 6.46 17.71 3.11
C GLY A 183 7.10 16.93 4.26
N ASP A 184 6.30 16.59 5.29
CA ASP A 184 6.74 15.78 6.42
C ASP A 184 7.14 14.36 5.97
N HIS A 185 6.35 13.76 5.08
CA HIS A 185 6.61 12.43 4.51
C HIS A 185 7.90 12.38 3.72
N LEU A 186 8.14 13.36 2.84
CA LEU A 186 9.37 13.45 2.04
C LEU A 186 10.61 13.70 2.91
N THR A 187 10.47 14.48 3.97
CA THR A 187 11.56 14.71 4.95
C THR A 187 11.93 13.41 5.67
N LYS A 188 10.94 12.64 6.12
CA LYS A 188 11.17 11.31 6.71
C LYS A 188 11.87 10.36 5.72
N LYS A 189 11.41 10.33 4.47
CA LYS A 189 12.02 9.52 3.39
C LYS A 189 13.49 9.90 3.16
N LYS A 190 13.82 11.19 3.12
CA LYS A 190 15.19 11.68 2.92
C LYS A 190 16.10 11.28 4.09
N ASN A 191 15.63 11.41 5.32
CA ASN A 191 16.42 11.08 6.50
C ASN A 191 16.72 9.58 6.61
N ARG A 192 15.81 8.72 6.12
CA ARG A 192 16.05 7.27 6.07
C ARG A 192 17.17 6.88 5.09
N LYS A 193 17.24 7.52 3.93
CA LYS A 193 18.31 7.23 2.93
C LYS A 193 19.73 7.62 3.37
N ASN A 194 19.85 8.42 4.43
CA ASN A 194 21.13 8.92 4.94
C ASN A 194 21.63 8.16 6.17
N ASN A 195 20.88 7.17 6.67
CA ASN A 195 21.24 6.28 7.76
C ASN A 195 21.52 4.88 7.21
#